data_AF-A0A2E3WLR0-F1
#
_entry.id   AF-A0A2E3WLR0-F1
#
_cell.length_a   1.000
_cell.length_b   1.000
_cell.length_c   1.000
_cell.angle_alpha   90.00
_cell.angle_beta   90.00
_cell.angle_gamma   90.00
#
_symmetry.space_group_name_H-M   'P 1'
#
loop_
_entity.id
_entity.type
_entity.pdbx_description
1 polymer ?
#
loop_
_entity_poly.entity_id
_entity_poly.type
_entity_poly.pdbx_seq_one_letter_code
_entity_poly.pdbx_strand_id
1 'polypeptide(L)'
;MQLNEDGQIEFDRHTTHNLVSRCSAKCTICLSPFADEPTKAKHSLSCGHAYHTECILTWFRAGNPSCPLCRDEEDSTPIVTPSEAVRQLKKISKRKSAPPRLKRSVERLKKAEEQHTRAKRALRDFEQEHAAVLKEVGRKRRKLDKSEQKMSTREMSLIMPDRPYKDVVLPLIIFPRAEPQTGSFELSDFFG
;
A
#
# COMPACT_ATOMS: atom_id res chain seq x y z
N MET A 1 -25.44 -1.12 19.39
CA MET A 1 -25.00 0.09 18.65
C MET A 1 -26.01 1.19 18.90
N GLN A 2 -25.79 1.99 19.94
CA GLN A 2 -26.57 3.21 20.19
C GLN A 2 -25.64 4.41 20.01
N LEU A 3 -26.19 5.51 19.49
CA LEU A 3 -25.50 6.78 19.26
C LEU A 3 -26.05 7.78 20.27
N ASN A 4 -25.16 8.53 20.92
CA ASN A 4 -25.55 9.63 21.77
C ASN A 4 -25.73 10.92 20.96
N GLU A 5 -26.37 11.92 21.57
CA GLU A 5 -26.91 13.13 20.92
C GLU A 5 -25.84 14.01 20.22
N ASP A 6 -24.56 13.83 20.53
CA ASP A 6 -23.43 14.52 19.88
C ASP A 6 -22.82 13.77 18.68
N GLY A 7 -23.40 12.63 18.28
CA GLY A 7 -22.99 11.90 17.07
C GLY A 7 -21.64 11.18 17.17
N GLN A 8 -21.15 10.90 18.37
CA GLN A 8 -20.03 9.97 18.61
C GLN A 8 -20.54 8.53 18.80
N ILE A 9 -19.72 7.57 18.35
CA ILE A 9 -19.95 6.14 18.58
C ILE A 9 -19.45 5.83 20.00
N GLU A 10 -20.35 5.52 20.93
CA GLU A 10 -19.94 4.86 22.18
C GLU A 10 -19.52 3.42 21.87
N PHE A 11 -18.23 3.15 22.07
CA PHE A 11 -17.70 1.81 22.12
C PHE A 11 -17.93 1.28 23.53
N ASP A 12 -19.03 0.56 23.70
CA ASP A 12 -19.45 0.00 24.98
C ASP A 12 -18.53 -1.18 25.36
N ARG A 13 -17.35 -0.86 25.89
CA ARG A 13 -16.40 -1.84 26.40
C ARG A 13 -16.65 -2.02 27.89
N HIS A 14 -17.79 -2.61 28.22
CA HIS A 14 -18.12 -3.23 29.50
C HIS A 14 -17.14 -2.87 30.63
N THR A 15 -17.44 -1.76 31.28
CA THR A 15 -17.43 -1.64 32.74
C THR A 15 -16.29 -2.38 33.44
N THR A 16 -15.18 -1.66 33.62
CA THR A 16 -14.40 -1.67 34.87
C THR A 16 -14.28 -3.01 35.60
N HIS A 17 -13.31 -3.83 35.19
CA HIS A 17 -12.50 -4.55 36.17
C HIS A 17 -11.01 -4.44 35.83
N ASN A 18 -10.31 -3.76 36.72
CA ASN A 18 -8.87 -3.78 36.98
C ASN A 18 -7.90 -3.05 36.03
N LEU A 19 -7.72 -1.77 36.35
CA LEU A 19 -6.61 -0.89 35.96
C LEU A 19 -5.26 -1.27 36.61
N VAL A 20 -4.97 -2.56 36.82
CA VAL A 20 -3.67 -3.01 37.33
C VAL A 20 -3.26 -4.29 36.59
N SER A 21 -2.30 -4.15 35.66
CA SER A 21 -1.39 -5.22 35.23
C SER A 21 -2.04 -6.44 34.54
N ARG A 22 -1.79 -6.78 33.27
CA ARG A 22 -0.48 -6.95 32.60
C ARG A 22 -0.78 -7.41 31.17
N CYS A 23 -0.21 -6.75 30.15
CA CYS A 23 0.30 -7.53 29.02
C CYS A 23 1.15 -8.62 29.67
N SER A 24 0.75 -9.90 29.60
CA SER A 24 1.58 -10.95 30.13
C SER A 24 2.94 -10.79 29.47
N ALA A 25 4.02 -10.61 30.24
CA ALA A 25 5.37 -10.53 29.66
C ALA A 25 5.80 -11.87 29.03
N LYS A 26 4.88 -12.83 28.96
CA LYS A 26 5.01 -14.19 28.48
C LYS A 26 3.81 -14.59 27.64
N CYS A 27 4.05 -15.40 26.64
CA CYS A 27 3.00 -16.01 25.83
C CYS A 27 2.27 -17.06 26.67
N THR A 28 0.93 -17.05 26.74
CA THR A 28 0.17 -18.03 27.55
C THR A 28 -0.03 -19.37 26.86
N ILE A 29 0.36 -19.48 25.58
CA ILE A 29 0.29 -20.72 24.80
C ILE A 29 1.55 -21.58 25.04
N CYS A 30 2.75 -20.96 25.06
CA CYS A 30 4.01 -21.68 25.33
C CYS A 30 4.60 -21.40 26.72
N LEU A 31 3.98 -20.52 27.51
CA LEU A 31 4.39 -20.09 28.86
C LEU A 31 5.75 -19.37 28.95
N SER A 32 6.47 -19.20 27.84
CA SER A 32 7.77 -18.51 27.78
C SER A 32 7.63 -16.98 27.73
N PRO A 33 8.54 -16.24 28.39
CA PRO A 33 8.59 -14.78 28.31
C PRO A 33 9.01 -14.31 26.92
N PHE A 34 8.46 -13.18 26.48
CA PHE A 34 8.79 -12.58 25.18
C PHE A 34 10.25 -12.11 25.08
N ALA A 35 10.93 -11.93 26.22
CA ALA A 35 12.31 -11.49 26.29
C ALA A 35 13.33 -12.60 25.99
N ASP A 36 12.98 -13.86 26.27
CA ASP A 36 13.91 -15.00 26.14
C ASP A 36 14.01 -15.50 24.68
N GLU A 37 13.02 -15.17 23.85
CA GLU A 37 12.96 -15.56 22.43
C GLU A 37 12.73 -14.33 21.52
N PRO A 38 13.67 -13.37 21.44
CA PRO A 38 13.51 -12.14 20.66
C PRO A 38 13.39 -12.39 19.15
N THR A 39 13.73 -13.60 18.69
CA THR A 39 13.57 -14.05 17.30
C THR A 39 12.11 -14.38 16.95
N LYS A 40 11.24 -14.63 17.95
CA LYS A 40 9.83 -14.92 17.71
C LYS A 40 9.03 -13.62 17.72
N ALA A 41 8.44 -13.31 16.57
CA ALA A 41 7.59 -12.14 16.43
C ALA A 41 6.43 -12.17 17.45
N LYS A 42 6.17 -11.02 18.06
CA LYS A 42 5.04 -10.80 18.96
C LYS A 42 3.84 -10.32 18.14
N HIS A 43 2.69 -10.93 18.37
CA HIS A 43 1.42 -10.54 17.75
C HIS A 43 0.38 -10.22 18.82
N SER A 44 -0.36 -9.12 18.67
CA SER A 44 -1.43 -8.72 19.58
C SER A 44 -2.80 -8.77 18.88
N LEU A 45 -3.75 -9.42 19.51
CA LEU A 45 -5.14 -9.50 19.06
C LEU A 45 -5.89 -8.17 19.24
N SER A 46 -7.03 -8.02 18.57
CA SER A 46 -7.95 -6.87 18.71
C SER A 46 -8.45 -6.65 20.14
N CYS A 47 -8.51 -7.72 20.94
CA CYS A 47 -8.82 -7.67 22.37
C CYS A 47 -7.66 -7.15 23.25
N GLY A 48 -6.47 -6.91 22.68
CA GLY A 48 -5.29 -6.38 23.38
C GLY A 48 -4.37 -7.43 24.02
N HIS A 49 -4.67 -8.73 23.87
CA HIS A 49 -3.82 -9.82 24.36
C HIS A 49 -2.70 -10.16 23.38
N ALA A 50 -1.50 -10.47 23.89
CA ALA A 50 -0.31 -10.73 23.07
C ALA A 50 0.21 -12.16 23.18
N TYR A 51 0.69 -12.69 22.06
CA TYR A 51 1.21 -14.05 21.90
C TYR A 51 2.39 -14.06 20.92
N HIS A 52 3.15 -15.16 20.86
CA HIS A 52 4.07 -15.38 19.74
C HIS A 52 3.26 -15.66 18.47
N THR A 53 3.69 -15.10 17.34
CA THR A 53 3.03 -15.27 16.03
C THR A 53 2.81 -16.76 15.70
N GLU A 54 3.81 -17.60 15.93
CA GLU A 54 3.68 -19.05 15.68
C GLU A 54 2.67 -19.73 16.59
N CYS A 55 2.66 -19.36 17.87
CA CYS A 55 1.75 -19.93 18.85
C CYS A 55 0.29 -19.59 18.53
N ILE A 56 0.00 -18.33 18.21
CA ILE A 56 -1.36 -17.89 17.90
C ILE A 56 -1.82 -18.41 16.53
N LEU A 57 -0.93 -18.51 15.54
CA LEU A 57 -1.25 -19.13 14.26
C LEU A 57 -1.55 -20.62 14.40
N THR A 58 -0.84 -21.33 15.28
CA THR A 58 -1.11 -22.76 15.54
C THR A 58 -2.47 -22.94 16.22
N TRP A 59 -2.79 -22.04 17.15
CA TRP A 59 -4.10 -21.99 17.80
C TRP A 59 -5.25 -21.78 16.80
N PHE A 60 -5.11 -20.82 15.88
CA PHE A 60 -6.09 -20.59 14.82
C PHE A 60 -6.18 -21.77 13.85
N ARG A 61 -5.05 -22.39 13.48
CA ARG A 61 -5.03 -23.59 12.61
C ARG A 61 -5.66 -24.81 13.25
N ALA A 62 -5.69 -24.90 14.57
CA ALA A 62 -6.38 -25.96 15.31
C ALA A 62 -7.91 -25.79 15.33
N GLY A 63 -8.46 -24.75 14.68
CA GLY A 63 -9.89 -24.53 14.52
C GLY A 63 -10.53 -23.66 15.60
N ASN A 64 -9.74 -22.97 16.41
CA ASN A 64 -10.24 -22.07 17.45
C ASN A 64 -10.13 -20.60 16.99
N PRO A 65 -11.22 -19.94 16.57
CA PRO A 65 -11.20 -18.54 16.10
C PRO A 65 -11.19 -17.49 17.23
N SER A 66 -11.16 -17.94 18.48
CA SER A 66 -11.29 -17.08 19.66
C SER A 66 -9.96 -16.92 20.40
N CYS A 67 -9.82 -15.78 21.07
CA CYS A 67 -8.69 -15.49 21.93
C CYS A 67 -8.57 -16.53 23.07
N PRO A 68 -7.41 -17.17 23.28
CA PRO A 68 -7.21 -18.12 24.39
C PRO A 68 -7.45 -17.53 25.80
N LEU A 69 -7.39 -16.20 25.96
CA LEU A 69 -7.51 -15.53 27.25
C LEU A 69 -8.90 -14.98 27.54
N CYS A 70 -9.52 -14.28 26.58
CA CYS A 70 -10.84 -13.67 26.79
C CYS A 70 -11.97 -14.33 26.00
N ARG A 71 -11.67 -15.29 25.13
CA ARG A 71 -12.62 -15.93 24.21
C ARG A 71 -13.34 -14.97 23.24
N ASP A 72 -12.89 -13.72 23.15
CA ASP A 72 -13.33 -12.81 22.10
C ASP A 72 -12.92 -13.41 20.76
N GLU A 73 -13.89 -13.58 19.86
CA GLU A 73 -13.62 -13.96 18.48
C GLU A 73 -12.88 -12.80 17.82
N GLU A 74 -11.79 -13.11 17.10
CA GLU A 74 -11.38 -12.16 16.07
C GLU A 74 -12.53 -12.11 15.07
N ASP A 75 -13.40 -11.10 15.20
CA ASP A 75 -14.26 -10.70 14.11
C ASP A 75 -13.34 -10.61 12.90
N SER A 76 -13.45 -11.60 12.03
CA SER A 76 -12.72 -11.67 10.78
C SER A 76 -13.12 -10.46 9.96
N THR A 77 -12.56 -9.29 10.25
CA THR A 77 -12.59 -8.17 9.33
C THR A 77 -11.74 -8.68 8.17
N PRO A 78 -12.35 -9.05 7.05
CA PRO A 78 -11.58 -9.63 5.95
C PRO A 78 -10.52 -8.60 5.59
N ILE A 79 -9.35 -9.03 5.14
CA ILE A 79 -8.34 -8.13 4.57
C ILE A 79 -9.04 -7.32 3.47
N VAL A 80 -9.51 -6.13 3.82
CA VAL A 80 -10.32 -5.32 2.90
C VAL A 80 -9.31 -4.63 2.01
N THR A 81 -9.05 -5.20 0.84
CA THR A 81 -8.31 -4.45 -0.19
C THR A 81 -8.95 -3.06 -0.34
N PRO A 82 -8.18 -2.00 -0.60
CA PRO A 82 -8.75 -0.66 -0.76
C PRO A 82 -9.94 -0.62 -1.73
N SER A 83 -9.88 -1.44 -2.79
CA SER A 83 -10.96 -1.66 -3.75
C SER A 83 -12.24 -2.23 -3.15
N GLU A 84 -12.12 -3.21 -2.25
CA GLU A 84 -13.27 -3.82 -1.58
C GLU A 84 -13.91 -2.85 -0.57
N ALA A 85 -13.09 -2.07 0.15
CA ALA A 85 -13.55 -1.08 1.10
C ALA A 85 -14.39 -0.01 0.38
N VAL A 86 -13.87 0.51 -0.73
CA VAL A 86 -14.57 1.46 -1.60
C VAL A 86 -15.89 0.86 -2.13
N ARG A 87 -15.90 -0.42 -2.52
CA ARG A 87 -17.12 -1.12 -2.97
C ARG A 87 -18.19 -1.16 -1.88
N GLN A 88 -17.80 -1.47 -0.65
CA GLN A 88 -18.71 -1.49 0.50
C GLN A 88 -19.20 -0.08 0.84
N LEU A 89 -18.31 0.92 0.86
CA LEU A 89 -18.67 2.32 1.10
C LEU A 89 -19.66 2.85 0.04
N LYS A 90 -19.48 2.49 -1.24
CA LYS A 90 -20.43 2.79 -2.31
C LYS A 90 -21.81 2.16 -2.06
N LYS A 91 -21.88 0.95 -1.48
CA LYS A 91 -23.15 0.31 -1.08
C LYS A 91 -23.79 1.03 0.10
N ILE A 92 -23.01 1.36 1.14
CA ILE A 92 -23.49 2.07 2.33
C ILE A 92 -24.05 3.44 1.94
N SER A 93 -23.36 4.18 1.07
CA SER A 93 -23.79 5.52 0.60
C SER A 93 -25.17 5.56 -0.05
N LYS A 94 -25.69 4.43 -0.57
CA LYS A 94 -27.02 4.38 -1.20
C LYS A 94 -28.16 4.36 -0.17
N ARG A 95 -27.87 4.04 1.10
CA ARG A 95 -28.89 3.96 2.16
C ARG A 95 -29.37 5.36 2.57
N LYS A 96 -30.63 5.48 3.00
CA LYS A 96 -31.22 6.75 3.43
C LYS A 96 -30.52 7.31 4.68
N SER A 97 -30.17 6.43 5.62
CA SER A 97 -29.42 6.72 6.85
C SER A 97 -27.92 7.01 6.66
N ALA A 98 -27.41 6.97 5.43
CA ALA A 98 -25.99 7.19 5.20
C ALA A 98 -25.58 8.65 5.47
N PRO A 99 -24.46 8.88 6.19
CA PRO A 99 -24.05 10.22 6.60
C PRO A 99 -23.79 11.12 5.38
N PRO A 100 -24.18 12.41 5.41
CA PRO A 100 -24.01 13.34 4.29
C PRO A 100 -22.56 13.49 3.82
N ARG A 101 -21.59 13.36 4.74
CA ARG A 101 -20.16 13.38 4.41
C ARG A 101 -19.77 12.20 3.49
N LEU A 102 -20.24 11.00 3.79
CA LEU A 102 -19.95 9.80 2.98
C LEU A 102 -20.53 9.92 1.57
N LYS A 103 -21.78 10.41 1.45
CA LYS A 103 -22.42 10.63 0.14
C LYS A 103 -21.60 11.58 -0.74
N ARG A 104 -21.14 12.70 -0.16
CA ARG A 104 -20.27 13.66 -0.86
C ARG A 104 -18.92 13.05 -1.27
N SER A 105 -18.28 12.29 -0.39
CA SER A 105 -17.01 11.62 -0.70
C SER A 105 -17.13 10.58 -1.81
N VAL A 106 -18.18 9.76 -1.78
CA VAL A 106 -18.45 8.76 -2.83
C VAL A 106 -18.77 9.44 -4.16
N GLU A 107 -19.48 10.55 -4.15
CA GLU A 107 -19.77 11.31 -5.38
C GLU A 107 -18.51 11.93 -5.99
N ARG A 108 -17.62 12.51 -5.16
CA ARG A 108 -16.30 12.98 -5.62
C ARG A 108 -15.47 11.87 -6.23
N LEU A 109 -15.49 10.68 -5.61
CA LEU A 109 -14.77 9.52 -6.12
C LEU A 109 -15.30 9.08 -7.49
N LYS A 110 -16.63 9.02 -7.68
CA LYS A 110 -17.21 8.68 -8.98
C LYS A 110 -16.80 9.66 -10.08
N LYS A 111 -16.81 10.96 -9.78
CA LYS A 111 -16.36 11.99 -10.72
C LYS A 111 -14.88 11.82 -11.08
N ALA A 112 -14.04 11.51 -10.11
CA ALA A 112 -12.63 11.23 -10.35
C ALA A 112 -12.42 9.95 -11.19
N GLU A 113 -13.20 8.89 -10.94
CA GLU A 113 -13.18 7.66 -11.75
C GLU A 113 -13.59 7.94 -13.20
N GLU A 114 -14.62 8.76 -13.41
CA GLU A 114 -15.05 9.21 -14.74
C GLU A 114 -13.98 10.05 -15.44
N GLN A 115 -13.37 11.01 -14.74
CA GLN A 115 -12.27 11.81 -15.28
C GLN A 115 -11.08 10.95 -15.66
N HIS A 116 -10.69 10.02 -14.80
CA HIS A 116 -9.59 9.09 -15.07
C HIS A 116 -9.88 8.19 -16.28
N THR A 117 -11.09 7.63 -16.38
CA THR A 117 -11.47 6.78 -17.52
C THR A 117 -11.50 7.58 -18.83
N ARG A 118 -11.96 8.83 -18.80
CA ARG A 118 -11.92 9.76 -19.95
C ARG A 118 -10.48 10.07 -20.37
N ALA A 119 -9.61 10.46 -19.44
CA ALA A 119 -8.22 10.75 -19.72
C ALA A 119 -7.49 9.52 -20.29
N LYS A 120 -7.73 8.34 -19.72
CA LYS A 120 -7.16 7.08 -20.22
C LYS A 120 -7.63 6.73 -21.62
N ARG A 121 -8.89 7.00 -21.97
CA ARG A 121 -9.38 6.83 -23.34
C ARG A 121 -8.69 7.81 -24.28
N ALA A 122 -8.65 9.11 -23.94
CA ALA A 122 -7.99 10.11 -24.77
C ALA A 122 -6.51 9.78 -25.03
N LEU A 123 -5.79 9.26 -24.03
CA LEU A 123 -4.42 8.79 -24.21
C LEU A 123 -4.33 7.63 -25.22
N ARG A 124 -5.20 6.63 -25.10
CA ARG A 124 -5.21 5.51 -26.06
C ARG A 124 -5.53 5.97 -27.47
N ASP A 125 -6.49 6.89 -27.61
CA ASP A 125 -6.89 7.42 -28.91
C ASP A 125 -5.70 8.18 -29.54
N PHE A 126 -5.02 9.04 -28.76
CA PHE A 126 -3.79 9.72 -29.18
C PHE A 126 -2.67 8.74 -29.56
N GLU A 127 -2.46 7.68 -28.78
CA GLU A 127 -1.47 6.64 -29.08
C GLU A 127 -1.81 5.89 -30.39
N GLN A 128 -3.09 5.64 -30.66
CA GLN A 128 -3.54 5.01 -31.89
C GLN A 128 -3.35 5.93 -33.10
N GLU A 129 -3.80 7.18 -32.99
CA GLU A 129 -3.64 8.20 -34.03
C GLU A 129 -2.16 8.46 -34.37
N HIS A 130 -1.29 8.41 -33.37
CA HIS A 130 0.14 8.70 -33.53
C HIS A 130 1.03 7.46 -33.46
N ALA A 131 0.48 6.26 -33.65
CA ALA A 131 1.21 5.00 -33.49
C ALA A 131 2.47 4.93 -34.39
N ALA A 132 2.41 5.48 -35.61
CA ALA A 132 3.54 5.50 -36.53
C ALA A 132 4.68 6.41 -36.02
N VAL A 133 4.34 7.61 -35.57
CA VAL A 133 5.30 8.57 -35.01
C VAL A 133 5.91 8.02 -33.73
N LEU A 134 5.09 7.48 -32.81
CA LEU A 134 5.58 6.86 -31.57
C LEU A 134 6.52 5.68 -31.84
N LYS A 135 6.23 4.84 -32.84
CA LYS A 135 7.13 3.76 -33.27
C LYS A 135 8.45 4.30 -33.83
N GLU A 136 8.42 5.36 -34.63
CA GLU A 136 9.62 5.97 -35.19
C GLU A 136 10.48 6.63 -34.10
N VAL A 137 9.86 7.35 -33.16
CA VAL A 137 10.53 7.88 -31.97
C VAL A 137 11.19 6.75 -31.17
N GLY A 138 10.49 5.63 -30.97
CA GLY A 138 11.04 4.44 -30.32
C GLY A 138 12.24 3.86 -31.07
N ARG A 139 12.20 3.79 -32.41
CA ARG A 139 13.33 3.33 -33.23
C ARG A 139 14.55 4.26 -33.11
N LYS A 140 14.34 5.57 -33.17
CA LYS A 140 15.40 6.57 -33.02
C LYS A 140 16.03 6.53 -31.63
N ARG A 141 15.21 6.38 -30.57
CA ARG A 141 15.68 6.21 -29.19
C ARG A 141 16.60 4.99 -29.06
N ARG A 142 16.16 3.82 -29.54
CA ARG A 142 16.99 2.60 -29.51
C ARG A 142 18.32 2.75 -30.26
N LYS A 143 18.36 3.52 -31.36
CA LYS A 143 19.61 3.80 -32.09
C LYS A 143 20.53 4.70 -31.28
N LEU A 144 19.98 5.72 -30.62
CA LEU A 144 20.70 6.59 -29.72
C LEU A 144 21.29 5.80 -28.55
N ASP A 145 20.47 5.02 -27.84
CA ASP A 145 20.90 4.20 -26.69
C ASP A 145 22.03 3.23 -27.08
N LYS A 146 21.95 2.59 -28.27
CA LYS A 146 23.02 1.74 -28.79
C LYS A 146 24.30 2.49 -29.11
N SER A 147 24.19 3.71 -29.61
CA SER A 147 25.35 4.57 -29.88
C SER A 147 26.01 5.01 -28.58
N GLU A 148 25.22 5.44 -27.60
CA GLU A 148 25.68 5.81 -26.26
C GLU A 148 26.36 4.63 -25.55
N GLN A 149 25.78 3.42 -25.62
CA GLN A 149 26.41 2.21 -25.09
C GLN A 149 27.76 1.93 -25.77
N LYS A 150 27.86 2.04 -27.09
CA LYS A 150 29.13 1.86 -27.81
C LYS A 150 30.16 2.93 -27.46
N MET A 151 29.74 4.17 -27.29
CA MET A 151 30.62 5.25 -26.84
C MET A 151 31.13 4.95 -25.44
N SER A 152 30.22 4.63 -24.50
CA SER A 152 30.56 4.26 -23.13
C SER A 152 31.50 3.05 -23.08
N THR A 153 31.28 2.01 -23.89
CA THR A 153 32.19 0.85 -23.93
C THR A 153 33.58 1.24 -24.41
N ARG A 154 33.68 2.15 -25.40
CA ARG A 154 34.96 2.64 -25.92
C ARG A 154 35.66 3.51 -24.88
N GLU A 155 34.94 4.41 -24.23
CA GLU A 155 35.46 5.21 -23.12
C GLU A 155 35.96 4.33 -21.98
N MET A 156 35.18 3.31 -21.56
CA MET A 156 35.60 2.37 -20.52
C MET A 156 36.85 1.58 -20.90
N SER A 157 37.00 1.20 -22.18
CA SER A 157 38.23 0.53 -22.65
C SER A 157 39.47 1.43 -22.61
N LEU A 158 39.31 2.75 -22.70
CA LEU A 158 40.41 3.71 -22.54
C LEU A 158 40.78 3.91 -21.06
N ILE A 159 39.80 3.87 -20.18
CA ILE A 159 40.00 4.07 -18.73
C ILE A 159 40.52 2.81 -18.05
N MET A 160 40.10 1.62 -18.51
CA MET A 160 40.49 0.32 -17.93
C MET A 160 40.85 -0.70 -19.04
N PRO A 161 42.09 -0.69 -19.56
CA PRO A 161 42.50 -1.56 -20.67
C PRO A 161 42.61 -3.05 -20.30
N ASP A 162 42.86 -3.38 -19.03
CA ASP A 162 43.16 -4.76 -18.58
C ASP A 162 42.02 -5.43 -17.77
N ARG A 163 40.85 -4.80 -17.64
CA ARG A 163 39.67 -5.43 -16.99
C ARG A 163 38.62 -5.86 -18.03
N PRO A 164 38.18 -7.12 -18.02
CA PRO A 164 37.11 -7.55 -18.92
C PRO A 164 35.79 -6.84 -18.55
N TYR A 165 35.19 -6.17 -19.55
CA TYR A 165 34.00 -5.31 -19.44
C TYR A 165 32.81 -5.92 -18.67
N LYS A 166 32.68 -7.26 -18.68
CA LYS A 166 31.64 -8.01 -17.95
C LYS A 166 31.73 -7.89 -16.41
N ASP A 167 32.91 -7.54 -15.89
CA ASP A 167 33.14 -7.37 -14.45
C ASP A 167 33.00 -5.90 -14.02
N VAL A 168 32.88 -5.00 -15.00
CA VAL A 168 32.45 -3.62 -14.81
C VAL A 168 30.94 -3.60 -15.06
N VAL A 169 30.19 -4.20 -14.15
CA VAL A 169 28.83 -3.72 -13.92
C VAL A 169 29.00 -2.33 -13.33
N LEU A 170 29.28 -1.34 -14.20
CA LEU A 170 28.84 0.01 -13.88
C LEU A 170 27.38 -0.20 -13.53
N PRO A 171 26.92 0.14 -12.30
CA PRO A 171 25.49 0.29 -12.14
C PRO A 171 25.13 1.16 -13.32
N LEU A 172 24.25 0.64 -14.20
CA LEU A 172 23.58 1.51 -15.13
C LEU A 172 23.11 2.61 -14.21
N ILE A 173 23.80 3.75 -14.25
CA ILE A 173 23.20 5.01 -13.93
C ILE A 173 22.21 5.06 -15.07
N ILE A 174 21.08 4.40 -14.82
CA ILE A 174 19.79 4.87 -15.19
C ILE A 174 19.88 6.29 -14.66
N PHE A 175 20.46 7.19 -15.48
CA PHE A 175 19.91 8.51 -15.55
C PHE A 175 18.45 8.18 -15.72
N PRO A 176 17.60 8.45 -14.71
CA PRO A 176 16.20 8.44 -14.99
C PRO A 176 16.15 9.44 -16.14
N ARG A 177 15.98 8.92 -17.37
CA ARG A 177 15.55 9.73 -18.49
C ARG A 177 14.37 10.41 -17.84
N ALA A 178 14.50 11.71 -17.61
CA ALA A 178 13.38 12.52 -17.21
C ALA A 178 12.29 12.08 -18.17
N GLU A 179 11.32 11.33 -17.64
CA GLU A 179 9.99 11.36 -18.21
C GLU A 179 9.74 12.84 -18.43
N PRO A 180 9.17 13.25 -19.58
CA PRO A 180 8.60 14.58 -19.60
C PRO A 180 7.68 14.61 -18.39
N GLN A 181 8.14 15.28 -17.33
CA GLN A 181 7.34 15.68 -16.21
C GLN A 181 6.25 16.43 -16.95
N THR A 182 5.09 15.79 -17.13
CA THR A 182 3.86 16.52 -17.29
C THR A 182 3.82 17.29 -15.99
N GLY A 183 4.41 18.49 -16.02
CA GLY A 183 4.49 19.37 -14.89
C GLY A 183 3.06 19.48 -14.42
N SER A 184 2.79 18.93 -13.24
CA SER A 184 1.93 19.61 -12.30
C SER A 184 2.53 21.00 -12.14
N PHE A 185 2.10 21.89 -13.03
CA PHE A 185 2.28 23.31 -12.92
C PHE A 185 1.41 23.70 -11.73
N GLU A 186 1.96 23.56 -10.53
CA GLU A 186 1.43 24.16 -9.32
C GLU A 186 1.48 25.68 -9.57
N LEU A 187 0.30 26.25 -9.83
CA LEU A 187 0.06 27.69 -9.87
C LEU A 187 0.12 28.27 -8.44
N SER A 188 1.22 28.05 -7.73
CA SER A 188 1.49 28.65 -6.42
C SER A 188 2.73 29.54 -6.39
N ASP A 189 3.58 29.51 -7.42
CA ASP A 189 4.84 30.28 -7.44
C ASP A 189 4.80 31.61 -8.22
N PHE A 190 3.61 32.18 -8.50
CA PHE A 190 3.49 33.49 -9.19
C PHE A 190 3.00 34.66 -8.31
N PHE A 191 2.80 34.46 -7.01
CA PHE A 191 2.63 35.57 -6.06
C PHE A 191 3.46 35.30 -4.80
N GLY A 192 4.69 35.79 -4.82
CA GLY A 192 5.62 35.85 -3.70
C GLY A 192 6.70 36.88 -4.00
#